data_AF-K2NTI3-F1
#
_entry.id   AF-K2NTI3-F1
#
_cell.length_a   1.000
_cell.length_b   1.000
_cell.length_c   1.000
_cell.angle_alpha   90.00
_cell.angle_beta   90.00
_cell.angle_gamma   90.00
#
_symmetry.space_group_name_H-M   'P 1'
#
loop_
_entity.id
_entity.type
_entity.pdbx_description
1 polymer ?
#
loop_
_entity_poly.entity_id
_entity_poly.type
_entity_poly.pdbx_seq_one_letter_code
_entity_poly.pdbx_strand_id
1 'polypeptide(L)'
;MPTFNHDNMDQKTAAAGHARDYIAGGGATDGTTDGATHPGDGTDDYWSEGDSFDNSTPTWPGEAITNDAAQNLHQQRPPMTIEQWAQLQPYQQIGDFWVVDHQTGWAYWASLLEPGEATSYLLDAAEMTAAIEDTVFNGSYYYGIHVESGLVSPDNSDDFLPDGHDRLADFLTGIRNNSMIDSGNPRPDIDSPPSDFNFDAMHPGRVFTMAGEQYRYLEDMGNGNHMIIRNNAIRNVSWNDQEAELATWYSTLGSAVQAIVQPVANSFTTGEVADEDVTFIGNRWIPNNLAGQVADDITQVVPGGTARAFALSLADVARLSGEGLGFPYKEQRSTITLGWWLLRTPAPSYIAWVVDTNGTLVVGPPHTESSTNGGVRPALIIHQ
;
A
#
# COMPACT_ATOMS: atom_id res chain seq x y z
N MET A 1 3.56 -17.92 -4.99
CA MET A 1 3.43 -18.20 -6.44
C MET A 1 2.07 -17.71 -6.92
N PRO A 2 1.96 -16.89 -7.98
CA PRO A 2 0.69 -16.55 -8.62
C PRO A 2 -0.12 -17.78 -9.05
N THR A 3 -1.43 -17.62 -9.15
CA THR A 3 -2.30 -18.65 -9.75
C THR A 3 -1.92 -18.87 -11.22
N PHE A 4 -1.94 -20.14 -11.67
CA PHE A 4 -1.73 -20.49 -13.08
C PHE A 4 -2.96 -20.22 -13.96
N ASN A 5 -4.12 -19.97 -13.35
CA ASN A 5 -5.31 -19.57 -14.09
C ASN A 5 -5.30 -18.05 -14.33
N HIS A 6 -5.10 -17.64 -15.58
CA HIS A 6 -5.15 -16.25 -16.03
C HIS A 6 -6.45 -15.89 -16.75
N ASP A 7 -7.43 -16.79 -16.79
CA ASP A 7 -8.76 -16.52 -17.33
C ASP A 7 -9.62 -15.85 -16.24
N ASN A 8 -9.93 -14.57 -16.43
CA ASN A 8 -10.71 -13.78 -15.48
C ASN A 8 -12.20 -14.14 -15.43
N MET A 9 -12.66 -15.05 -16.29
CA MET A 9 -14.03 -15.60 -16.28
C MET A 9 -14.09 -17.02 -15.70
N ASP A 10 -12.94 -17.59 -15.30
CA ASP A 10 -12.86 -18.93 -14.72
C ASP A 10 -12.45 -18.84 -13.24
N GLN A 11 -13.32 -19.31 -12.35
CA GLN A 11 -13.06 -19.33 -10.90
C GLN A 11 -12.18 -20.50 -10.45
N LYS A 12 -11.73 -21.36 -11.37
CA LYS A 12 -10.78 -22.42 -11.04
C LYS A 12 -9.48 -21.81 -10.53
N THR A 13 -8.91 -22.38 -9.49
CA THR A 13 -7.56 -22.01 -9.04
C THR A 13 -6.60 -23.16 -9.34
N ALA A 14 -5.33 -23.04 -8.92
CA ALA A 14 -4.42 -24.17 -8.81
C ALA A 14 -3.66 -24.06 -7.49
N ALA A 15 -4.19 -24.62 -6.42
CA ALA A 15 -3.63 -24.69 -5.09
C ALA A 15 -2.62 -25.84 -4.98
N ALA A 16 -1.60 -25.65 -4.15
CA ALA A 16 -0.54 -26.64 -3.92
C ALA A 16 -0.97 -27.70 -2.89
N GLY A 17 -0.24 -28.83 -2.86
CA GLY A 17 -0.46 -29.92 -1.90
C GLY A 17 -1.70 -30.78 -2.18
N HIS A 18 -2.42 -31.17 -1.12
CA HIS A 18 -3.63 -32.00 -1.21
C HIS A 18 -4.91 -31.22 -1.53
N ALA A 19 -4.80 -29.90 -1.76
CA ALA A 19 -5.93 -29.09 -2.20
C ALA A 19 -6.37 -29.56 -3.58
N ARG A 20 -7.68 -29.78 -3.78
CA ARG A 20 -8.23 -30.24 -5.06
C ARG A 20 -8.95 -29.11 -5.75
N ASP A 21 -8.34 -28.62 -6.82
CA ASP A 21 -8.81 -27.43 -7.49
C ASP A 21 -9.74 -27.68 -8.68
N TYR A 22 -9.68 -28.89 -9.24
CA TYR A 22 -10.31 -29.19 -10.51
C TYR A 22 -11.10 -30.49 -10.46
N ILE A 23 -12.41 -30.43 -10.75
CA ILE A 23 -13.19 -31.60 -11.13
C ILE A 23 -13.94 -31.26 -12.42
N ALA A 24 -13.49 -31.82 -13.55
CA ALA A 24 -14.32 -31.91 -14.75
C ALA A 24 -14.94 -33.32 -14.83
N GLY A 25 -16.27 -33.40 -14.96
CA GLY A 25 -17.01 -34.67 -15.04
C GLY A 25 -17.88 -34.95 -13.81
N GLY A 26 -18.41 -36.17 -13.71
CA GLY A 26 -19.46 -36.61 -12.78
C GLY A 26 -19.11 -36.68 -11.28
N GLY A 27 -18.25 -35.77 -10.80
CA GLY A 27 -17.75 -35.74 -9.41
C GLY A 27 -16.50 -36.59 -9.21
N ALA A 28 -15.71 -36.26 -8.17
CA ALA A 28 -14.52 -37.00 -7.80
C ALA A 28 -14.88 -38.44 -7.39
N THR A 29 -14.36 -39.45 -8.10
CA THR A 29 -14.67 -40.84 -7.78
C THR A 29 -13.82 -41.44 -6.67
N ASP A 30 -12.64 -40.88 -6.35
CA ASP A 30 -11.83 -41.29 -5.19
C ASP A 30 -10.73 -40.29 -4.75
N GLY A 31 -9.91 -40.72 -3.79
CA GLY A 31 -8.71 -40.11 -3.21
C GLY A 31 -7.64 -39.57 -4.18
N THR A 32 -7.72 -39.96 -5.46
CA THR A 32 -6.55 -40.06 -6.34
C THR A 32 -6.80 -39.64 -7.78
N THR A 33 -8.06 -39.47 -8.23
CA THR A 33 -8.36 -39.48 -9.68
C THR A 33 -8.93 -38.23 -10.33
N ASP A 34 -9.29 -37.14 -9.63
CA ASP A 34 -9.81 -35.94 -10.31
C ASP A 34 -9.28 -34.64 -9.68
N GLY A 35 -8.33 -33.99 -10.38
CA GLY A 35 -7.78 -32.67 -10.09
C GLY A 35 -6.28 -32.53 -10.39
N ALA A 36 -5.86 -31.41 -10.98
CA ALA A 36 -4.46 -31.03 -11.10
C ALA A 36 -4.11 -30.09 -9.93
N THR A 37 -3.14 -30.47 -9.10
CA THR A 37 -2.63 -29.63 -8.01
C THR A 37 -1.40 -28.87 -8.49
N HIS A 38 -1.13 -27.71 -7.92
CA HIS A 38 0.12 -26.98 -8.17
C HIS A 38 1.31 -27.83 -7.69
N PRO A 39 2.49 -27.75 -8.33
CA PRO A 39 3.70 -28.33 -7.78
C PRO A 39 3.95 -27.83 -6.37
N GLY A 40 4.31 -28.75 -5.49
CA GLY A 40 4.52 -28.50 -4.08
C GLY A 40 3.78 -29.49 -3.20
N ASP A 41 4.31 -29.73 -2.01
CA ASP A 41 3.70 -30.59 -1.00
C ASP A 41 2.63 -29.84 -0.17
N GLY A 42 2.37 -28.58 -0.50
CA GLY A 42 1.40 -27.72 0.20
C GLY A 42 1.87 -27.31 1.58
N THR A 43 3.18 -27.39 1.84
CA THR A 43 3.77 -26.80 3.04
C THR A 43 3.82 -25.29 2.91
N ASP A 44 3.76 -24.63 4.07
CA ASP A 44 4.03 -23.20 4.17
C ASP A 44 5.42 -22.89 3.61
N ASP A 45 5.55 -21.73 2.96
CA ASP A 45 6.79 -21.27 2.31
C ASP A 45 7.42 -22.24 1.28
N TYR A 46 6.65 -23.16 0.67
CA TYR A 46 7.18 -24.05 -0.38
C TYR A 46 7.83 -23.29 -1.55
N TRP A 47 7.25 -22.15 -1.93
CA TRP A 47 7.80 -21.25 -2.96
C TRP A 47 8.47 -20.04 -2.30
N SER A 48 9.71 -19.78 -2.67
CA SER A 48 10.49 -18.62 -2.23
C SER A 48 10.55 -17.55 -3.32
N GLU A 49 10.81 -16.30 -2.92
CA GLU A 49 11.01 -15.20 -3.88
C GLU A 49 12.14 -15.53 -4.87
N GLY A 50 11.86 -15.32 -6.16
CA GLY A 50 12.81 -15.62 -7.24
C GLY A 50 12.78 -17.07 -7.75
N ASP A 51 11.98 -17.94 -7.15
CA ASP A 51 11.64 -19.22 -7.76
C ASP A 51 10.78 -19.00 -9.02
N SER A 52 10.93 -19.84 -10.03
CA SER A 52 10.13 -19.78 -11.25
C SER A 52 9.55 -21.13 -11.60
N PHE A 53 8.36 -21.15 -12.18
CA PHE A 53 7.74 -22.35 -12.72
C PHE A 53 7.13 -22.12 -14.10
N ASP A 54 7.51 -22.97 -15.06
CA ASP A 54 6.98 -22.97 -16.42
C ASP A 54 5.81 -23.96 -16.53
N ASN A 55 4.59 -23.42 -16.72
CA ASN A 55 3.36 -24.21 -16.84
C ASN A 55 3.01 -24.56 -18.31
N SER A 56 3.93 -24.41 -19.27
CA SER A 56 3.67 -24.65 -20.70
C SER A 56 3.31 -26.10 -21.08
N THR A 57 3.35 -27.02 -20.11
CA THR A 57 2.76 -28.36 -20.24
C THR A 57 1.27 -28.32 -19.84
N PRO A 58 0.35 -28.89 -20.63
CA PRO A 58 -1.10 -28.59 -20.56
C PRO A 58 -1.84 -29.27 -19.38
N THR A 59 -1.30 -29.16 -18.17
CA THR A 59 -1.84 -29.80 -16.96
C THR A 59 -2.85 -28.90 -16.24
N TRP A 60 -2.72 -27.58 -16.34
CA TRP A 60 -3.58 -26.60 -15.66
C TRP A 60 -4.34 -25.72 -16.66
N PRO A 61 -5.57 -25.27 -16.34
CA PRO A 61 -6.28 -24.29 -17.15
C PRO A 61 -5.55 -22.93 -17.11
N GLY A 62 -5.66 -22.15 -18.19
CA GLY A 62 -5.07 -20.81 -18.28
C GLY A 62 -4.04 -20.67 -19.40
N GLU A 63 -3.27 -19.58 -19.33
CA GLU A 63 -2.20 -19.27 -20.29
C GLU A 63 -0.93 -20.07 -19.99
N ALA A 64 -0.25 -20.52 -21.04
CA ALA A 64 1.04 -21.20 -20.96
C ALA A 64 2.17 -20.15 -20.82
N ILE A 65 2.62 -19.92 -19.59
CA ILE A 65 3.62 -18.92 -19.22
C ILE A 65 4.60 -19.43 -18.14
N THR A 66 5.75 -18.77 -18.04
CA THR A 66 6.60 -18.88 -16.85
C THR A 66 6.10 -17.90 -15.79
N ASN A 67 5.80 -18.41 -14.60
CA ASN A 67 5.45 -17.58 -13.45
C ASN A 67 6.65 -17.47 -12.53
N ASP A 68 6.90 -16.27 -11.99
CA ASP A 68 7.92 -15.99 -11.00
C ASP A 68 7.29 -15.75 -9.62
N ALA A 69 7.85 -16.35 -8.59
CA ALA A 69 7.37 -16.24 -7.23
C ALA A 69 7.77 -14.88 -6.66
N ALA A 70 6.76 -14.12 -6.25
CA ALA A 70 6.88 -12.88 -5.51
C ALA A 70 6.32 -13.04 -4.10
N GLN A 71 6.81 -12.22 -3.18
CA GLN A 71 6.29 -12.13 -1.82
C GLN A 71 4.89 -11.52 -1.81
N ASN A 72 4.05 -11.99 -0.89
CA ASN A 72 2.76 -11.37 -0.60
C ASN A 72 2.96 -10.10 0.25
N LEU A 73 1.90 -9.29 0.37
CA LEU A 73 1.89 -8.16 1.29
C LEU A 73 2.07 -8.64 2.72
N HIS A 74 2.94 -7.95 3.46
CA HIS A 74 3.20 -8.26 4.85
C HIS A 74 1.99 -7.93 5.72
N GLN A 75 1.44 -8.94 6.39
CA GLN A 75 0.31 -8.75 7.27
C GLN A 75 0.70 -7.93 8.53
N GLN A 76 0.14 -6.74 8.66
CA GLN A 76 0.45 -5.78 9.73
C GLN A 76 -0.26 -6.11 11.04
N ARG A 77 -1.41 -6.79 10.99
CA ARG A 77 -2.23 -7.14 12.16
C ARG A 77 -2.83 -8.53 12.00
N PRO A 78 -3.04 -9.27 13.11
CA PRO A 78 -3.84 -10.48 13.07
C PRO A 78 -5.23 -10.22 12.45
N PRO A 79 -5.82 -11.20 11.77
CA PRO A 79 -7.17 -11.08 11.25
C PRO A 79 -8.15 -10.75 12.39
N MET A 80 -9.18 -9.97 12.07
CA MET A 80 -10.19 -9.58 13.05
C MET A 80 -11.59 -9.53 12.42
N THR A 81 -12.61 -9.62 13.26
CA THR A 81 -14.00 -9.42 12.84
C THR A 81 -14.28 -7.97 12.48
N ILE A 82 -15.29 -7.71 11.65
CA ILE A 82 -15.71 -6.34 11.32
C ILE A 82 -16.17 -5.56 12.56
N GLU A 83 -16.68 -6.23 13.59
CA GLU A 83 -17.02 -5.61 14.87
C GLU A 83 -15.78 -5.20 15.67
N GLN A 84 -14.74 -6.04 15.70
CA GLN A 84 -13.45 -5.70 16.32
C GLN A 84 -12.75 -4.57 15.56
N TRP A 85 -12.77 -4.64 14.23
CA TRP A 85 -12.27 -3.56 13.36
C TRP A 85 -12.98 -2.23 13.66
N ALA A 86 -14.29 -2.25 13.88
CA ALA A 86 -15.05 -1.05 14.22
C ALA A 86 -14.68 -0.45 15.60
N GLN A 87 -14.00 -1.20 16.48
CA GLN A 87 -13.47 -0.68 17.75
C GLN A 87 -12.08 -0.04 17.64
N LEU A 88 -11.40 -0.24 16.51
CA LEU A 88 -10.10 0.37 16.26
C LEU A 88 -10.24 1.89 16.15
N GLN A 89 -9.16 2.61 16.46
CA GLN A 89 -9.11 4.03 16.12
C GLN A 89 -9.13 4.18 14.59
N PRO A 90 -9.73 5.24 14.02
CA PRO A 90 -9.90 5.32 12.56
C PRO A 90 -8.60 5.24 11.75
N TYR A 91 -7.49 5.71 12.30
CA TYR A 91 -6.16 5.61 11.67
C TYR A 91 -5.57 4.18 11.67
N GLN A 92 -6.16 3.26 12.42
CA GLN A 92 -5.77 1.84 12.51
C GLN A 92 -6.65 0.94 11.65
N GLN A 93 -7.76 1.48 11.14
CA GLN A 93 -8.77 0.73 10.41
C GLN A 93 -8.41 0.48 8.94
N ILE A 94 -7.42 1.20 8.40
CA ILE A 94 -6.86 0.97 7.06
C ILE A 94 -5.45 0.41 7.21
N GLY A 95 -5.15 -0.67 6.48
CA GLY A 95 -3.84 -1.31 6.48
C GLY A 95 -3.87 -2.73 5.93
N ASP A 96 -2.71 -3.37 5.93
CA ASP A 96 -2.49 -4.67 5.29
C ASP A 96 -2.89 -5.80 6.25
N PHE A 97 -4.19 -6.03 6.40
CA PHE A 97 -4.76 -7.08 7.23
C PHE A 97 -6.18 -7.46 6.81
N TRP A 98 -6.61 -8.65 7.21
CA TRP A 98 -7.93 -9.19 6.91
C TRP A 98 -9.00 -8.78 7.95
N VAL A 99 -10.16 -8.36 7.46
CA VAL A 99 -11.37 -8.07 8.24
C VAL A 99 -12.48 -9.01 7.82
N VAL A 100 -12.98 -9.81 8.75
CA VAL A 100 -13.97 -10.86 8.49
C VAL A 100 -15.38 -10.38 8.82
N ASP A 101 -16.28 -10.45 7.85
CA ASP A 101 -17.71 -10.28 8.05
C ASP A 101 -18.35 -11.65 8.32
N HIS A 102 -18.67 -11.92 9.58
CA HIS A 102 -19.27 -13.18 9.99
C HIS A 102 -20.74 -13.32 9.53
N GLN A 103 -21.40 -12.23 9.12
CA GLN A 103 -22.77 -12.27 8.64
C GLN A 103 -22.87 -12.94 7.28
N THR A 104 -21.89 -12.66 6.41
CA THR A 104 -21.84 -13.18 5.05
C THR A 104 -20.80 -14.29 4.86
N GLY A 105 -19.81 -14.38 5.75
CA GLY A 105 -18.67 -15.28 5.65
C GLY A 105 -17.52 -14.74 4.80
N TRP A 106 -17.63 -13.52 4.26
CA TRP A 106 -16.56 -12.88 3.49
C TRP A 106 -15.44 -12.37 4.41
N ALA A 107 -14.21 -12.40 3.88
CA ALA A 107 -13.07 -11.69 4.45
C ALA A 107 -12.59 -10.64 3.45
N TYR A 108 -12.41 -9.41 3.93
CA TYR A 108 -12.00 -8.27 3.14
C TYR A 108 -10.59 -7.82 3.54
N TRP A 109 -9.78 -7.43 2.56
CA TRP A 109 -8.49 -6.81 2.83
C TRP A 109 -8.67 -5.32 3.15
N ALA A 110 -8.07 -4.84 4.23
CA ALA A 110 -8.31 -3.48 4.76
C ALA A 110 -7.49 -2.36 4.08
N SER A 111 -6.92 -2.62 2.90
CA SER A 111 -6.23 -1.63 2.08
C SER A 111 -6.51 -1.87 0.59
N LEU A 112 -6.18 -0.89 -0.26
CA LEU A 112 -6.27 -1.07 -1.71
C LEU A 112 -5.10 -1.94 -2.19
N LEU A 113 -5.37 -2.92 -3.03
CA LEU A 113 -4.33 -3.71 -3.69
C LEU A 113 -3.90 -3.04 -4.99
N GLU A 114 -2.60 -2.85 -5.16
CA GLU A 114 -2.01 -2.37 -6.40
C GLU A 114 -1.78 -3.53 -7.40
N PRO A 115 -1.67 -3.24 -8.71
CA PRO A 115 -1.36 -4.26 -9.71
C PRO A 115 -0.08 -5.02 -9.38
N GLY A 116 -0.18 -6.35 -9.32
CA GLY A 116 0.93 -7.25 -9.00
C GLY A 116 1.10 -7.57 -7.51
N GLU A 117 0.37 -6.89 -6.63
CA GLU A 117 0.30 -7.27 -5.21
C GLU A 117 -0.62 -8.47 -5.01
N ALA A 118 -0.27 -9.30 -4.04
CA ALA A 118 -1.08 -10.43 -3.59
C ALA A 118 -1.10 -10.46 -2.07
N THR A 119 -2.21 -10.92 -1.51
CA THR A 119 -2.35 -11.14 -0.06
C THR A 119 -2.17 -12.63 0.25
N SER A 120 -1.76 -12.94 1.49
CA SER A 120 -1.84 -14.32 1.98
C SER A 120 -3.30 -14.69 2.23
N TYR A 121 -3.72 -15.90 1.86
CA TYR A 121 -5.02 -16.42 2.28
C TYR A 121 -4.98 -16.83 3.75
N LEU A 122 -5.98 -16.41 4.51
CA LEU A 122 -6.22 -16.95 5.85
C LEU A 122 -7.03 -18.25 5.72
N LEU A 123 -6.35 -19.39 5.78
CA LEU A 123 -6.99 -20.69 5.96
C LEU A 123 -6.44 -21.30 7.24
N ASP A 124 -7.29 -21.38 8.26
CA ASP A 124 -6.97 -22.09 9.49
C ASP A 124 -7.55 -23.51 9.45
N ALA A 125 -6.95 -24.42 10.22
CA ALA A 125 -7.41 -25.79 10.32
C ALA A 125 -8.72 -25.85 11.10
N ALA A 126 -9.73 -26.54 10.58
CA ALA A 126 -10.84 -26.98 11.43
C ALA A 126 -10.40 -28.24 12.19
N GLU A 127 -10.02 -28.05 13.44
CA GLU A 127 -9.68 -29.16 14.32
C GLU A 127 -10.95 -29.77 14.93
N MET A 128 -11.15 -31.07 14.74
CA MET A 128 -12.22 -31.79 15.40
C MET A 128 -11.89 -31.94 16.89
N THR A 129 -12.72 -31.37 17.76
CA THR A 129 -12.52 -31.50 19.21
C THR A 129 -12.79 -32.93 19.68
N ALA A 130 -12.02 -33.40 20.66
CA ALA A 130 -12.18 -34.73 21.27
C ALA A 130 -13.61 -35.01 21.77
N ALA A 131 -14.35 -33.96 22.14
CA ALA A 131 -15.74 -34.08 22.58
C ALA A 131 -16.69 -34.60 21.48
N ILE A 132 -16.44 -34.28 20.21
CA ILE A 132 -17.26 -34.77 19.07
C ILE A 132 -16.83 -36.18 18.67
N GLU A 133 -15.54 -36.47 18.73
CA GLU A 133 -14.95 -37.79 18.46
C GLU A 133 -15.53 -38.86 19.40
N ASP A 134 -15.69 -38.54 20.69
CA ASP A 134 -16.19 -39.48 21.70
C ASP A 134 -17.72 -39.63 21.75
N THR A 135 -18.50 -38.67 21.25
CA THR A 135 -19.96 -38.62 21.47
C THR A 135 -20.82 -38.78 20.22
N VAL A 136 -20.32 -38.45 19.03
CA VAL A 136 -21.15 -38.37 17.81
C VAL A 136 -20.62 -39.24 16.66
N PHE A 137 -19.31 -39.45 16.58
CA PHE A 137 -18.69 -40.09 15.41
C PHE A 137 -18.22 -41.54 15.70
N ASN A 138 -18.51 -42.45 14.78
CA ASN A 138 -18.02 -43.84 14.80
C ASN A 138 -17.50 -44.25 13.41
N GLY A 139 -16.66 -43.41 12.81
CA GLY A 139 -16.13 -43.56 11.45
C GLY A 139 -15.13 -42.47 11.05
N SER A 140 -14.59 -42.53 9.83
CA SER A 140 -13.69 -41.52 9.28
C SER A 140 -14.43 -40.22 8.98
N TYR A 141 -13.83 -39.08 9.30
CA TYR A 141 -14.35 -37.75 8.94
C TYR A 141 -13.43 -37.10 7.90
N TYR A 142 -14.03 -36.25 7.05
CA TYR A 142 -13.32 -35.41 6.10
C TYR A 142 -13.83 -33.98 6.27
N TYR A 143 -12.91 -33.04 6.39
CA TYR A 143 -13.19 -31.61 6.35
C TYR A 143 -12.63 -31.04 5.05
N GLY A 144 -13.43 -30.23 4.36
CA GLY A 144 -13.02 -29.49 3.18
C GLY A 144 -13.41 -28.04 3.33
N ILE A 145 -12.51 -27.13 2.97
CA ILE A 145 -12.79 -25.69 2.87
C ILE A 145 -13.09 -25.39 1.41
N HIS A 146 -14.23 -24.76 1.14
CA HIS A 146 -14.48 -24.12 -0.14
C HIS A 146 -14.09 -22.65 -0.01
N VAL A 147 -13.14 -22.22 -0.84
CA VAL A 147 -12.65 -20.84 -0.85
C VAL A 147 -12.97 -20.26 -2.21
N GLU A 148 -13.66 -19.13 -2.20
CA GLU A 148 -13.85 -18.29 -3.36
C GLU A 148 -13.13 -16.97 -3.10
N SER A 149 -12.46 -16.45 -4.13
CA SER A 149 -11.80 -15.16 -4.07
C SER A 149 -12.17 -14.32 -5.27
N GLY A 150 -12.31 -13.02 -5.01
CA GLY A 150 -12.60 -12.03 -6.03
C GLY A 150 -11.81 -10.76 -5.77
N LEU A 151 -11.40 -10.11 -6.85
CA LEU A 151 -10.94 -8.74 -6.81
C LEU A 151 -12.07 -7.85 -7.31
N VAL A 152 -12.31 -6.74 -6.62
CA VAL A 152 -13.28 -5.74 -7.02
C VAL A 152 -12.60 -4.40 -7.17
N SER A 153 -12.89 -3.70 -8.26
CA SER A 153 -12.41 -2.34 -8.41
C SER A 153 -13.08 -1.42 -7.39
N PRO A 154 -12.43 -0.33 -6.96
CA PRO A 154 -13.05 0.70 -6.13
C PRO A 154 -14.45 1.12 -6.60
N ASP A 155 -14.62 1.27 -7.91
CA ASP A 155 -15.88 1.73 -8.54
C ASP A 155 -17.02 0.72 -8.41
N ASN A 156 -16.71 -0.57 -8.29
CA ASN A 156 -17.69 -1.66 -8.21
C ASN A 156 -17.77 -2.26 -6.80
N SER A 157 -17.04 -1.71 -5.82
CA SER A 157 -17.00 -2.25 -4.44
C SER A 157 -18.39 -2.33 -3.79
N ASP A 158 -19.32 -1.47 -4.20
CA ASP A 158 -20.69 -1.45 -3.68
C ASP A 158 -21.49 -2.73 -4.03
N ASP A 159 -21.02 -3.55 -4.98
CA ASP A 159 -21.62 -4.86 -5.32
C ASP A 159 -21.56 -5.86 -4.16
N PHE A 160 -20.68 -5.66 -3.18
CA PHE A 160 -20.56 -6.49 -1.97
C PHE A 160 -21.46 -6.06 -0.82
N LEU A 161 -22.16 -4.92 -0.94
CA LEU A 161 -23.03 -4.41 0.12
C LEU A 161 -24.28 -5.25 0.42
N PRO A 162 -24.94 -5.90 -0.57
CA PRO A 162 -26.11 -6.73 -0.28
C PRO A 162 -25.79 -7.80 0.77
N ASP A 163 -26.67 -7.92 1.77
CA ASP A 163 -26.58 -8.86 2.90
C ASP A 163 -25.34 -8.73 3.81
N GLY A 164 -24.43 -7.80 3.51
CA GLY A 164 -23.25 -7.46 4.30
C GLY A 164 -23.57 -6.87 5.67
N HIS A 165 -22.60 -6.90 6.57
CA HIS A 165 -22.69 -6.24 7.86
C HIS A 165 -22.93 -4.73 7.70
N ASP A 166 -23.67 -4.09 8.62
CA ASP A 166 -24.05 -2.66 8.59
C ASP A 166 -22.86 -1.67 8.49
N ARG A 167 -21.64 -2.16 8.72
CA ARG A 167 -20.38 -1.40 8.68
C ARG A 167 -19.60 -1.55 7.37
N LEU A 168 -20.02 -2.45 6.48
CA LEU A 168 -19.31 -2.73 5.25
C LEU A 168 -19.24 -1.51 4.33
N ALA A 169 -20.30 -0.70 4.27
CA ALA A 169 -20.31 0.55 3.50
C ALA A 169 -19.24 1.55 3.98
N ASP A 170 -19.11 1.72 5.30
CA ASP A 170 -18.09 2.58 5.90
C ASP A 170 -16.68 2.03 5.57
N PHE A 171 -16.50 0.72 5.74
CA PHE A 171 -15.25 0.01 5.45
C PHE A 171 -14.78 0.22 4.00
N LEU A 172 -15.64 -0.07 3.02
CA LEU A 172 -15.32 0.08 1.59
C LEU A 172 -15.05 1.54 1.22
N THR A 173 -15.81 2.48 1.81
CA THR A 173 -15.57 3.91 1.61
C THR A 173 -14.22 4.35 2.16
N GLY A 174 -13.82 3.85 3.33
CA GLY A 174 -12.53 4.17 3.91
C GLY A 174 -11.35 3.63 3.12
N ILE A 175 -11.46 2.42 2.57
CA ILE A 175 -10.45 1.86 1.65
C ILE A 175 -10.31 2.76 0.42
N ARG A 176 -11.42 3.13 -0.22
CA ARG A 176 -11.41 4.05 -1.38
C ARG A 176 -10.72 5.37 -1.06
N ASN A 177 -10.98 5.91 0.12
CA ASN A 177 -10.40 7.18 0.59
C ASN A 177 -8.96 7.05 1.11
N ASN A 178 -8.48 5.82 1.30
CA ASN A 178 -7.30 5.51 2.12
C ASN A 178 -7.36 6.19 3.51
N SER A 179 -8.56 6.32 4.07
CA SER A 179 -8.85 6.94 5.36
C SER A 179 -10.30 6.66 5.78
N MET A 180 -10.50 6.16 7.00
CA MET A 180 -11.83 5.96 7.58
C MET A 180 -12.52 7.24 8.04
N ILE A 181 -11.80 8.36 8.06
CA ILE A 181 -12.37 9.60 8.56
C ILE A 181 -12.93 10.39 7.39
N ASP A 182 -14.25 10.32 7.25
CA ASP A 182 -14.98 11.19 6.34
C ASP A 182 -14.97 12.62 6.89
N SER A 183 -14.08 13.45 6.34
CA SER A 183 -13.95 14.85 6.69
C SER A 183 -14.91 15.76 5.92
N GLY A 184 -15.93 15.20 5.25
CA GLY A 184 -16.83 15.94 4.36
C GLY A 184 -16.15 16.45 3.09
N ASN A 185 -14.87 16.10 2.91
CA ASN A 185 -14.06 16.43 1.75
C ASN A 185 -14.45 15.56 0.55
N PRO A 186 -14.28 16.05 -0.69
CA PRO A 186 -14.43 15.26 -1.91
C PRO A 186 -13.68 13.93 -1.86
N ARG A 187 -14.24 12.92 -2.53
CA ARG A 187 -13.62 11.60 -2.71
C ARG A 187 -12.37 11.70 -3.61
N PRO A 188 -11.38 10.80 -3.46
CA PRO A 188 -10.15 10.85 -4.24
C PRO A 188 -10.30 10.63 -5.75
N ASP A 189 -11.38 9.99 -6.20
CA ASP A 189 -11.69 9.79 -7.61
C ASP A 189 -12.32 11.04 -8.27
N ILE A 190 -12.70 12.04 -7.48
CA ILE A 190 -13.35 13.26 -7.95
C ILE A 190 -12.36 14.43 -7.94
N ASP A 191 -11.97 14.88 -9.13
CA ASP A 191 -11.18 16.11 -9.27
C ASP A 191 -12.01 17.34 -8.89
N SER A 192 -11.58 18.03 -7.83
CA SER A 192 -12.29 19.18 -7.26
C SER A 192 -11.38 20.41 -7.13
N PRO A 193 -11.93 21.65 -7.18
CA PRO A 193 -11.14 22.84 -6.94
C PRO A 193 -10.69 22.94 -5.46
N PRO A 194 -9.62 23.72 -5.14
CA PRO A 194 -9.14 23.88 -3.76
C PRO A 194 -10.21 24.38 -2.78
N SER A 195 -11.20 25.14 -3.26
CA SER A 195 -12.30 25.68 -2.44
C SER A 195 -13.24 24.63 -1.87
N ASP A 196 -13.25 23.43 -2.44
CA ASP A 196 -14.17 22.37 -2.03
C ASP A 196 -13.59 21.51 -0.91
N PHE A 197 -12.32 21.73 -0.58
CA PHE A 197 -11.63 21.02 0.48
C PHE A 197 -11.65 21.82 1.79
N ASN A 198 -11.83 21.14 2.91
CA ASN A 198 -11.59 21.61 4.27
C ASN A 198 -10.37 20.85 4.83
N PHE A 199 -9.20 21.46 4.75
CA PHE A 199 -7.93 20.86 5.17
C PHE A 199 -7.80 20.74 6.69
N ASP A 200 -8.43 21.63 7.47
CA ASP A 200 -8.49 21.52 8.94
C ASP A 200 -9.19 20.24 9.41
N ALA A 201 -10.14 19.74 8.61
CA ALA A 201 -10.82 18.47 8.88
C ALA A 201 -10.09 17.25 8.29
N MET A 202 -9.06 17.45 7.45
CA MET A 202 -8.34 16.32 6.85
C MET A 202 -7.45 15.61 7.86
N HIS A 203 -7.44 14.29 7.76
CA HIS A 203 -6.57 13.45 8.56
C HIS A 203 -5.34 13.01 7.77
N PRO A 204 -4.17 12.91 8.42
CA PRO A 204 -2.95 12.39 7.82
C PRO A 204 -3.15 11.05 7.10
N GLY A 205 -2.56 10.93 5.91
CA GLY A 205 -2.62 9.74 5.06
C GLY A 205 -3.77 9.72 4.05
N ARG A 206 -4.77 10.61 4.18
CA ARG A 206 -5.88 10.70 3.23
C ARG A 206 -5.39 11.05 1.81
N VAL A 207 -5.88 10.32 0.82
CA VAL A 207 -5.68 10.63 -0.60
C VAL A 207 -6.84 11.50 -1.11
N PHE A 208 -6.55 12.47 -1.97
CA PHE A 208 -7.55 13.34 -2.59
C PHE A 208 -7.07 13.87 -3.94
N THR A 209 -7.98 14.29 -4.82
CA THR A 209 -7.63 14.87 -6.13
C THR A 209 -8.08 16.32 -6.20
N MET A 210 -7.10 17.22 -6.35
CA MET A 210 -7.32 18.66 -6.35
C MET A 210 -6.69 19.29 -7.60
N ALA A 211 -7.51 19.96 -8.40
CA ALA A 211 -7.08 20.71 -9.59
C ALA A 211 -6.20 19.90 -10.56
N GLY A 212 -6.61 18.68 -10.87
CA GLY A 212 -5.98 17.79 -11.84
C GLY A 212 -4.79 16.99 -11.32
N GLU A 213 -4.43 17.14 -10.05
CA GLU A 213 -3.36 16.37 -9.41
C GLU A 213 -3.89 15.60 -8.20
N GLN A 214 -3.44 14.35 -8.06
CA GLN A 214 -3.74 13.56 -6.88
C GLN A 214 -2.67 13.78 -5.81
N TYR A 215 -3.11 14.02 -4.60
CA TYR A 215 -2.29 14.33 -3.44
C TYR A 215 -2.58 13.38 -2.29
N ARG A 216 -1.62 13.32 -1.36
CA ARG A 216 -1.76 12.76 -0.02
C ARG A 216 -1.60 13.87 1.00
N TYR A 217 -2.51 13.94 1.94
CA TYR A 217 -2.44 14.85 3.08
C TYR A 217 -1.45 14.31 4.11
N LEU A 218 -0.47 15.13 4.53
CA LEU A 218 0.62 14.69 5.40
C LEU A 218 0.41 15.13 6.84
N GLU A 219 0.09 16.40 7.07
CA GLU A 219 -0.14 16.92 8.42
C GLU A 219 -0.79 18.30 8.41
N ASP A 220 -1.41 18.63 9.55
CA ASP A 220 -1.70 20.00 9.96
C ASP A 220 -0.43 20.59 10.62
N MET A 221 0.11 21.65 10.03
CA MET A 221 1.29 22.36 10.53
C MET A 221 0.91 23.52 11.48
N GLY A 222 -0.39 23.70 11.76
CA GLY A 222 -0.95 24.77 12.55
C GLY A 222 -1.01 26.11 11.82
N ASN A 223 -1.77 27.05 12.40
CA ASN A 223 -2.03 28.38 11.82
C ASN A 223 -2.63 28.31 10.41
N GLY A 224 -3.49 27.32 10.14
CA GLY A 224 -4.11 27.07 8.84
C GLY A 224 -3.14 26.58 7.77
N ASN A 225 -1.92 26.17 8.13
CA ASN A 225 -0.96 25.62 7.17
C ASN A 225 -1.03 24.09 7.18
N HIS A 226 -1.01 23.51 5.99
CA HIS A 226 -1.11 22.06 5.81
C HIS A 226 -0.04 21.57 4.86
N MET A 227 0.58 20.44 5.19
CA MET A 227 1.54 19.80 4.29
C MET A 227 0.85 18.74 3.46
N ILE A 228 1.08 18.77 2.15
CA ILE A 228 0.58 17.77 1.19
C ILE A 228 1.72 17.32 0.28
N ILE A 229 1.63 16.11 -0.24
CA ILE A 229 2.58 15.57 -1.22
C ILE A 229 1.83 15.01 -2.41
N ARG A 230 2.36 15.19 -3.62
CA ARG A 230 1.83 14.53 -4.81
C ARG A 230 1.78 13.03 -4.58
N ASN A 231 0.67 12.36 -4.89
CA ASN A 231 0.51 10.96 -4.54
C ASN A 231 1.45 10.06 -5.38
N ASN A 232 1.66 10.36 -6.66
CA ASN A 232 2.62 9.64 -7.51
C ASN A 232 3.93 10.43 -7.63
N ALA A 233 5.08 9.75 -7.77
CA ALA A 233 6.33 10.44 -8.12
C ALA A 233 6.39 10.81 -9.61
N ILE A 234 7.14 11.86 -9.92
CA ILE A 234 7.55 12.24 -11.26
C ILE A 234 8.77 11.39 -11.63
N ARG A 235 8.65 10.63 -12.73
CA ARG A 235 9.65 9.67 -13.20
C ARG A 235 10.71 10.32 -14.08
N ASN A 236 11.84 9.63 -14.26
CA ASN A 236 12.94 10.03 -15.13
C ASN A 236 13.61 11.35 -14.70
N VAL A 237 13.72 11.56 -13.39
CA VAL A 237 14.33 12.75 -12.81
C VAL A 237 15.50 12.32 -11.94
N SER A 238 16.67 12.87 -12.21
CA SER A 238 17.86 12.64 -11.38
C SER A 238 17.84 13.50 -10.12
N TRP A 239 18.65 13.17 -9.13
CA TRP A 239 18.79 14.00 -7.93
C TRP A 239 19.32 15.40 -8.25
N ASN A 240 20.27 15.50 -9.18
CA ASN A 240 20.81 16.79 -9.62
C ASN A 240 19.76 17.67 -10.33
N ASP A 241 18.79 17.05 -11.01
CA ASP A 241 17.73 17.76 -11.74
C ASP A 241 16.47 17.99 -10.89
N GLN A 242 16.43 17.45 -9.66
CA GLN A 242 15.27 17.46 -8.77
C GLN A 242 14.69 18.87 -8.57
N GLU A 243 15.53 19.85 -8.25
CA GLU A 243 15.11 21.23 -7.98
C GLU A 243 14.52 21.91 -9.23
N ALA A 244 15.06 21.61 -10.41
CA ALA A 244 14.57 22.15 -11.68
C ALA A 244 13.21 21.55 -12.06
N GLU A 245 13.02 20.25 -11.82
CA GLU A 245 11.74 19.58 -12.04
C GLU A 245 10.67 20.07 -11.07
N LEU A 246 11.00 20.23 -9.77
CA LEU A 246 10.07 20.79 -8.77
C LEU A 246 9.58 22.19 -9.18
N ALA A 247 10.48 23.04 -9.67
CA ALA A 247 10.12 24.37 -10.17
C ALA A 247 9.23 24.29 -11.42
N THR A 248 9.54 23.37 -12.33
CA THR A 248 8.76 23.14 -13.56
C THR A 248 7.35 22.66 -13.22
N TRP A 249 7.20 21.61 -12.41
CA TRP A 249 5.91 21.10 -11.96
C TRP A 249 5.11 22.15 -11.19
N TYR A 250 5.73 22.90 -10.27
CA TYR A 250 5.02 23.97 -9.56
C TYR A 250 4.44 25.02 -10.53
N SER A 251 5.16 25.35 -11.61
CA SER A 251 4.71 26.32 -12.61
C SER A 251 3.53 25.84 -13.45
N THR A 252 3.28 24.53 -13.55
CA THR A 252 2.13 23.97 -14.28
C THR A 252 0.86 23.90 -13.44
N LEU A 253 0.97 24.03 -12.10
CA LEU A 253 -0.18 24.03 -11.22
C LEU A 253 -1.13 25.19 -11.53
N GLY A 254 -2.44 24.93 -11.38
CA GLY A 254 -3.46 25.96 -11.55
C GLY A 254 -3.24 27.14 -10.60
N SER A 255 -3.55 28.35 -11.06
CA SER A 255 -3.34 29.59 -10.28
C SER A 255 -4.04 29.57 -8.91
N ALA A 256 -5.17 28.89 -8.78
CA ALA A 256 -5.86 28.70 -7.50
C ALA A 256 -5.03 27.89 -6.48
N VAL A 257 -4.28 26.88 -6.95
CA VAL A 257 -3.36 26.10 -6.09
C VAL A 257 -2.13 26.94 -5.76
N GLN A 258 -1.51 27.57 -6.76
CA GLN A 258 -0.35 28.44 -6.52
C GLN A 258 -0.65 29.58 -5.54
N ALA A 259 -1.88 30.10 -5.54
CA ALA A 259 -2.31 31.18 -4.66
C ALA A 259 -2.38 30.78 -3.17
N ILE A 260 -2.56 29.50 -2.86
CA ILE A 260 -2.63 29.01 -1.47
C ILE A 260 -1.29 28.44 -0.97
N VAL A 261 -0.30 28.25 -1.85
CA VAL A 261 1.01 27.70 -1.48
C VAL A 261 1.80 28.70 -0.65
N GLN A 262 2.32 28.21 0.48
CA GLN A 262 3.09 28.99 1.43
C GLN A 262 4.57 29.01 1.09
N PRO A 263 5.27 30.10 1.48
CA PRO A 263 6.70 30.20 1.26
C PRO A 263 7.49 29.24 2.15
N VAL A 264 8.43 28.52 1.54
CA VAL A 264 9.46 27.73 2.21
C VAL A 264 10.83 28.35 1.99
N ALA A 265 11.86 27.80 2.65
CA ALA A 265 13.23 28.27 2.49
C ALA A 265 13.68 28.31 1.01
N ASN A 266 14.43 29.34 0.63
CA ASN A 266 14.96 29.46 -0.74
C ASN A 266 16.05 28.41 -1.04
N SER A 267 16.69 27.89 0.01
CA SER A 267 17.69 26.83 -0.02
C SER A 267 17.64 26.07 1.30
N PHE A 268 17.79 24.75 1.24
CA PHE A 268 17.83 23.89 2.43
C PHE A 268 19.27 23.60 2.85
N THR A 269 19.52 23.53 4.16
CA THR A 269 20.78 23.02 4.72
C THR A 269 20.54 21.59 5.15
N THR A 270 20.78 20.65 4.22
CA THR A 270 20.33 19.26 4.34
C THR A 270 21.24 18.37 5.20
N GLY A 271 22.49 18.79 5.40
CA GLY A 271 23.54 17.91 5.92
C GLY A 271 23.84 16.74 4.96
N GLU A 272 24.54 15.73 5.46
CA GLU A 272 24.85 14.49 4.75
C GLU A 272 24.97 13.37 5.79
N VAL A 273 24.45 12.17 5.50
CA VAL A 273 24.62 10.99 6.37
C VAL A 273 24.71 9.71 5.55
N ALA A 274 25.67 8.84 5.89
CA ALA A 274 25.84 7.54 5.25
C ALA A 274 24.77 6.54 5.70
N ASP A 275 24.46 5.57 4.83
CA ASP A 275 23.49 4.51 5.14
C ASP A 275 23.89 3.70 6.38
N GLU A 276 25.19 3.40 6.53
CA GLU A 276 25.75 2.63 7.64
C GLU A 276 25.73 3.38 8.99
N ASP A 277 25.59 4.71 8.96
CA ASP A 277 25.53 5.55 10.16
C ASP A 277 24.09 5.72 10.68
N VAL A 278 23.08 5.28 9.93
CA VAL A 278 21.66 5.41 10.32
C VAL A 278 21.14 4.10 10.92
N THR A 279 20.60 4.18 12.13
CA THR A 279 19.89 3.07 12.77
C THR A 279 18.38 3.26 12.68
N PHE A 280 17.66 2.14 12.52
CA PHE A 280 16.22 2.15 12.28
C PHE A 280 15.44 1.43 13.37
N ILE A 281 14.25 1.94 13.68
CA ILE A 281 13.17 1.17 14.27
C ILE A 281 12.53 0.36 13.15
N GLY A 282 12.42 -0.96 13.35
CA GLY A 282 11.92 -1.88 12.32
C GLY A 282 12.87 -2.05 11.14
N ASN A 283 12.42 -2.78 10.11
CA ASN A 283 13.23 -3.02 8.91
C ASN A 283 13.26 -1.77 8.02
N ARG A 284 14.28 -0.91 8.21
CA ARG A 284 14.48 0.35 7.47
C ARG A 284 13.25 1.27 7.47
N TRP A 285 12.47 1.22 8.56
CA TRP A 285 11.20 1.93 8.66
C TRP A 285 11.40 3.36 9.15
N ILE A 286 11.79 3.59 10.40
CA ILE A 286 11.97 4.96 10.95
C ILE A 286 13.40 5.12 11.50
N PRO A 287 14.21 6.07 11.00
CA PRO A 287 15.49 6.42 11.60
C PRO A 287 15.34 6.85 13.06
N ASN A 288 16.22 6.40 13.96
CA ASN A 288 16.13 6.72 15.39
C ASN A 288 17.37 7.39 15.99
N ASN A 289 18.34 7.77 15.15
CA ASN A 289 19.61 8.37 15.57
C ASN A 289 20.04 9.57 14.72
N LEU A 290 19.15 10.17 13.94
CA LEU A 290 19.47 11.38 13.17
C LEU A 290 19.93 12.50 14.10
N ALA A 291 20.96 13.24 13.70
CA ALA A 291 21.51 14.35 14.47
C ALA A 291 22.05 15.47 13.57
N GLY A 292 22.29 16.64 14.16
CA GLY A 292 22.87 17.80 13.47
C GLY A 292 22.02 18.27 12.30
N GLN A 293 22.68 18.74 11.23
CA GLN A 293 22.00 19.31 10.06
C GLN A 293 20.97 18.36 9.43
N VAL A 294 21.23 17.05 9.44
CA VAL A 294 20.27 16.07 8.88
C VAL A 294 18.99 16.02 9.71
N ALA A 295 19.09 16.05 11.03
CA ALA A 295 17.91 16.07 11.91
C ALA A 295 17.19 17.43 11.90
N ASP A 296 17.94 18.52 11.72
CA ASP A 296 17.43 19.89 11.71
C ASP A 296 16.77 20.27 10.37
N ASP A 297 17.00 19.50 9.30
CA ASP A 297 16.41 19.71 7.97
C ASP A 297 14.92 19.34 7.92
N ILE A 298 14.11 20.02 8.73
CA ILE A 298 12.65 19.90 8.75
C ILE A 298 12.05 21.06 7.94
N THR A 299 11.16 20.76 6.99
CA THR A 299 10.50 21.80 6.19
C THR A 299 9.48 22.55 7.03
N GLN A 300 9.50 23.88 6.93
CA GLN A 300 8.61 24.80 7.65
C GLN A 300 8.21 25.97 6.74
N VAL A 301 7.13 26.66 7.10
CA VAL A 301 6.80 27.96 6.48
C VAL A 301 7.86 28.98 6.91
N VAL A 302 8.45 29.67 5.93
CA VAL A 302 9.50 30.68 6.16
C VAL A 302 9.02 32.04 5.65
N PRO A 303 8.72 33.00 6.54
CA PRO A 303 8.45 34.37 6.13
C PRO A 303 9.62 34.95 5.32
N GLY A 304 9.35 35.42 4.11
CA GLY A 304 10.38 35.91 3.16
C GLY A 304 11.06 34.82 2.32
N GLY A 305 10.61 33.57 2.44
CA GLY A 305 10.93 32.48 1.52
C GLY A 305 10.18 32.60 0.19
N THR A 306 10.19 31.52 -0.58
CA THR A 306 9.51 31.44 -1.89
C THR A 306 8.38 30.42 -1.83
N ALA A 307 7.20 30.75 -2.34
CA ALA A 307 6.13 29.80 -2.57
C ALA A 307 6.53 28.86 -3.71
N ARG A 308 6.81 27.60 -3.39
CA ARG A 308 7.37 26.61 -4.32
C ARG A 308 7.10 25.18 -3.86
N ALA A 309 7.22 24.24 -4.79
CA ALA A 309 7.37 22.84 -4.45
C ALA A 309 8.76 22.54 -3.88
N PHE A 310 8.83 21.51 -3.05
CA PHE A 310 10.06 20.98 -2.44
C PHE A 310 10.04 19.45 -2.40
N ALA A 311 11.20 18.82 -2.26
CA ALA A 311 11.31 17.40 -1.93
C ALA A 311 11.50 17.23 -0.43
N LEU A 312 10.89 16.21 0.17
CA LEU A 312 11.04 15.91 1.61
C LEU A 312 12.49 15.50 1.94
N SER A 313 12.96 15.83 3.14
CA SER A 313 14.22 15.31 3.69
C SER A 313 14.02 13.98 4.39
N LEU A 314 15.12 13.33 4.76
CA LEU A 314 15.11 12.16 5.62
C LEU A 314 14.44 12.44 6.97
N ALA A 315 14.65 13.63 7.55
CA ALA A 315 14.03 14.03 8.80
C ALA A 315 12.53 14.34 8.66
N ASP A 316 12.10 14.96 7.55
CA ASP A 316 10.68 15.14 7.23
C ASP A 316 9.98 13.78 7.14
N VAL A 317 10.54 12.84 6.37
CA VAL A 317 9.95 11.50 6.23
C VAL A 317 9.91 10.77 7.56
N ALA A 318 10.98 10.81 8.36
CA ALA A 318 11.00 10.19 9.69
C ALA A 318 9.90 10.75 10.59
N ARG A 319 9.74 12.08 10.63
CA ARG A 319 8.73 12.77 11.45
C ARG A 319 7.30 12.54 10.99
N LEU A 320 7.08 12.37 9.68
CA LEU A 320 5.76 12.14 9.08
C LEU A 320 5.35 10.66 9.06
N SER A 321 6.18 9.77 9.62
CA SER A 321 5.96 8.33 9.58
C SER A 321 5.65 7.75 10.94
N GLY A 322 4.67 6.86 10.97
CA GLY A 322 4.17 6.24 12.18
C GLY A 322 2.65 6.36 12.28
N GLU A 323 2.10 5.60 13.21
CA GLU A 323 0.66 5.48 13.39
C GLU A 323 -0.02 6.85 13.58
N GLY A 324 -1.04 7.14 12.77
CA GLY A 324 -1.77 8.42 12.80
C GLY A 324 -1.11 9.59 12.05
N LEU A 325 0.02 9.36 11.37
CA LEU A 325 0.76 10.38 10.60
C LEU A 325 0.57 10.22 9.09
N GLY A 326 1.20 11.09 8.30
CA GLY A 326 1.06 11.13 6.84
C GLY A 326 1.42 9.80 6.16
N PHE A 327 2.34 9.06 6.76
CA PHE A 327 2.72 7.70 6.38
C PHE A 327 2.55 6.74 7.56
N PRO A 328 1.34 6.16 7.76
CA PRO A 328 1.08 5.28 8.90
C PRO A 328 1.99 4.04 8.97
N TYR A 329 2.29 3.47 7.79
CA TYR A 329 3.07 2.24 7.60
C TYR A 329 4.01 2.38 6.41
N LYS A 330 4.98 1.46 6.24
CA LYS A 330 6.02 1.58 5.19
C LYS A 330 5.41 1.63 3.80
N GLU A 331 4.46 0.77 3.52
CA GLU A 331 3.78 0.60 2.25
C GLU A 331 3.02 1.88 1.84
N GLN A 332 2.65 2.72 2.81
CA GLN A 332 1.98 4.00 2.55
C GLN A 332 2.93 5.09 2.05
N ARG A 333 4.26 4.92 2.20
CA ARG A 333 5.24 5.86 1.65
C ARG A 333 5.42 5.69 0.15
N SER A 334 5.27 4.49 -0.39
CA SER A 334 5.54 4.18 -1.80
C SER A 334 5.13 2.75 -2.12
N THR A 335 4.80 2.51 -3.39
CA THR A 335 4.52 1.19 -3.98
C THR A 335 5.21 1.11 -5.34
N ILE A 336 5.15 -0.02 -6.04
CA ILE A 336 5.64 -0.12 -7.43
C ILE A 336 4.92 0.88 -8.34
N THR A 337 3.59 0.99 -8.22
CA THR A 337 2.76 1.93 -9.00
C THR A 337 3.14 3.39 -8.73
N LEU A 338 3.27 3.75 -7.45
CA LEU A 338 3.64 5.11 -7.04
C LEU A 338 5.12 5.41 -7.26
N GLY A 339 5.93 4.37 -7.45
CA GLY A 339 7.36 4.31 -7.73
C GLY A 339 8.24 4.96 -6.68
N TRP A 340 9.51 4.57 -6.67
CA TRP A 340 10.46 5.09 -5.69
C TRP A 340 10.70 6.59 -5.89
N TRP A 341 11.10 7.29 -4.83
CA TRP A 341 11.28 8.73 -4.88
C TRP A 341 12.43 9.24 -4.01
N LEU A 342 13.13 10.24 -4.55
CA LEU A 342 14.31 10.89 -4.00
C LEU A 342 13.96 11.81 -2.83
N LEU A 343 14.76 11.74 -1.78
CA LEU A 343 14.80 12.74 -0.73
C LEU A 343 15.80 13.84 -1.07
N ARG A 344 15.63 15.04 -0.53
CA ARG A 344 16.64 16.10 -0.67
C ARG A 344 17.91 15.84 0.16
N THR A 345 17.85 14.89 1.10
CA THR A 345 19.00 14.52 1.95
C THR A 345 20.00 13.67 1.16
N PRO A 346 21.24 14.13 0.96
CA PRO A 346 22.27 13.35 0.31
C PRO A 346 22.91 12.33 1.27
N ALA A 347 23.57 11.35 0.69
CA ALA A 347 24.52 10.47 1.37
C ALA A 347 25.92 10.63 0.72
N PRO A 348 27.01 10.26 1.43
CA PRO A 348 28.36 10.36 0.87
C PRO A 348 28.51 9.55 -0.42
N SER A 349 29.48 9.92 -1.26
CA SER A 349 29.78 9.24 -2.54
C SER A 349 28.79 9.52 -3.68
N TYR A 350 28.23 10.73 -3.73
CA TYR A 350 27.37 11.21 -4.82
C TYR A 350 26.10 10.36 -5.02
N ILE A 351 25.52 9.88 -3.92
CA ILE A 351 24.26 9.11 -3.87
C ILE A 351 23.27 9.82 -2.95
N ALA A 352 21.99 9.53 -3.10
CA ALA A 352 20.93 10.18 -2.32
C ALA A 352 20.06 9.17 -1.57
N TRP A 353 19.50 9.62 -0.46
CA TRP A 353 18.46 8.87 0.23
C TRP A 353 17.19 8.83 -0.62
N VAL A 354 16.52 7.68 -0.61
CA VAL A 354 15.26 7.45 -1.31
C VAL A 354 14.30 6.69 -0.42
N VAL A 355 13.01 6.84 -0.73
CA VAL A 355 12.02 5.84 -0.38
C VAL A 355 11.90 4.88 -1.56
N ASP A 356 12.21 3.59 -1.35
CA ASP A 356 12.11 2.58 -2.40
C ASP A 356 10.65 2.19 -2.70
N THR A 357 10.42 1.24 -3.61
CA THR A 357 9.07 0.78 -3.95
C THR A 357 8.41 -0.05 -2.85
N ASN A 358 9.14 -0.45 -1.82
CA ASN A 358 8.61 -1.12 -0.62
C ASN A 358 8.34 -0.11 0.52
N GLY A 359 8.55 1.19 0.27
CA GLY A 359 8.39 2.23 1.27
C GLY A 359 9.50 2.31 2.32
N THR A 360 10.59 1.59 2.10
CA THR A 360 11.76 1.58 3.00
C THR A 360 12.71 2.73 2.69
N LEU A 361 13.46 3.15 3.69
CA LEU A 361 14.50 4.16 3.54
C LEU A 361 15.84 3.49 3.22
N VAL A 362 16.34 3.78 2.03
CA VAL A 362 17.61 3.26 1.53
C VAL A 362 18.39 4.37 0.82
N VAL A 363 19.66 4.12 0.58
CA VAL A 363 20.46 4.94 -0.34
C VAL A 363 20.54 4.18 -1.67
N GLY A 364 19.98 4.75 -2.73
CA GLY A 364 19.66 3.99 -3.95
C GLY A 364 20.47 4.41 -5.18
N PRO A 365 20.20 5.57 -5.79
CA PRO A 365 20.83 5.96 -7.05
C PRO A 365 21.96 7.00 -6.87
N PRO A 366 22.98 6.99 -7.75
CA PRO A 366 23.87 8.13 -7.96
C PRO A 366 23.09 9.40 -8.31
N HIS A 367 23.63 10.56 -7.98
CA HIS A 367 22.95 11.84 -8.17
C HIS A 367 22.56 12.14 -9.64
N THR A 368 23.24 11.51 -10.59
CA THR A 368 23.01 11.65 -12.03
C THR A 368 22.06 10.61 -12.61
N GLU A 369 21.69 9.58 -11.85
CA GLU A 369 20.83 8.52 -12.37
C GLU A 369 19.38 8.99 -12.43
N SER A 370 18.74 8.73 -13.56
CA SER A 370 17.30 8.88 -13.78
C SER A 370 16.72 7.53 -14.16
N SER A 371 15.53 7.19 -13.66
CA SER A 371 14.89 5.89 -13.92
C SER A 371 13.44 6.05 -14.35
N THR A 372 12.94 5.09 -15.13
CA THR A 372 11.51 5.01 -15.45
C THR A 372 10.66 4.67 -14.24
N ASN A 373 11.27 4.12 -13.18
CA ASN A 373 10.56 3.59 -12.02
C ASN A 373 10.64 4.53 -10.80
N GLY A 374 11.34 5.66 -10.91
CA GLY A 374 11.36 6.67 -9.86
C GLY A 374 11.97 8.01 -10.25
N GLY A 375 12.03 8.91 -9.28
CA GLY A 375 12.47 10.29 -9.49
C GLY A 375 12.08 11.18 -8.31
N VAL A 376 11.40 12.30 -8.55
CA VAL A 376 11.03 13.25 -7.49
C VAL A 376 9.56 13.16 -7.11
N ARG A 377 9.23 13.32 -5.82
CA ARG A 377 7.84 13.42 -5.36
C ARG A 377 7.60 14.82 -4.76
N PRO A 378 6.97 15.75 -5.50
CA PRO A 378 6.77 17.11 -5.04
C PRO A 378 5.87 17.21 -3.81
N ALA A 379 6.29 18.00 -2.82
CA ALA A 379 5.50 18.40 -1.66
C ALA A 379 5.24 19.91 -1.67
N LEU A 380 4.15 20.31 -1.02
CA LEU A 380 3.71 21.69 -0.84
C LEU A 380 3.30 21.91 0.61
N ILE A 381 3.49 23.13 1.10
CA ILE A 381 2.73 23.65 2.24
C ILE A 381 1.67 24.58 1.66
N ILE A 382 0.41 24.34 1.97
CA ILE A 382 -0.73 25.16 1.55
C ILE A 382 -1.36 25.84 2.77
N HIS A 383 -2.12 26.91 2.53
CA HIS A 383 -2.84 27.63 3.57
C HIS A 383 -4.32 27.77 3.24
N GLN A 384 -5.16 27.54 4.25
CA GLN A 384 -6.61 27.70 4.16
C GLN A 384 -7.15 28.61 5.26
#